data_AF-A0A9W9C693-F1
#
_entry.id   AF-A0A9W9C693-F1
#
_cell.length_a   1.000
_cell.length_b   1.000
_cell.length_c   1.000
_cell.angle_alpha   90.00
_cell.angle_beta   90.00
_cell.angle_gamma   90.00
#
_symmetry.space_group_name_H-M   'P 1'
#
loop_
_entity.id
_entity.type
_entity.pdbx_description
1 polymer ?
#
loop_
_entity_poly.entity_id
_entity_poly.type
_entity_poly.pdbx_seq_one_letter_code
_entity_poly.pdbx_strand_id
1 'polypeptide(L)'
;MAESPNPIALWINTGTEHIEQAQKRDAKIKASAAVPQSNDDVAEPLKIPGVAYHEINFNGSSFSRMLMSKLSWREFLKLVGLMAAGYRKDAIKILAPHMEEMGLVGLATESLDVCTSEVKKVFDVLAKGENWPVLVHCTQGKDRTGLIVMLLLFLLDVDVAAIQKDYLLSGPELEAEKPERIKEIASIGLSEQFASCAPDVVPKVHAHLEEKYGGVEAYLLSAGITKEQLASIKRTLHGDM
;
A
#
# COMPACT_ATOMS: atom_id res chain seq x y z
N MET A 1 0.00 11.00 36.51
CA MET A 1 -0.61 11.09 35.17
C MET A 1 0.11 10.08 34.32
N ALA A 2 -0.58 9.07 33.80
CA ALA A 2 0.03 8.20 32.80
C ALA A 2 0.22 9.04 31.53
N GLU A 3 1.44 9.05 30.97
CA GLU A 3 1.69 9.65 29.66
C GLU A 3 0.72 9.02 28.64
N SER A 4 0.04 9.84 27.85
CA SER A 4 -0.74 9.35 26.72
C SER A 4 0.20 8.58 25.79
N PRO A 5 -0.14 7.36 25.35
CA PRO A 5 0.72 6.61 24.46
C PRO A 5 1.02 7.42 23.19
N ASN A 6 2.26 7.29 22.70
CA ASN A 6 2.70 7.97 21.50
C ASN A 6 1.83 7.55 20.30
N PRO A 7 1.35 8.50 19.47
CA PRO A 7 0.60 8.17 18.26
C PRO A 7 1.41 7.25 17.34
N ILE A 8 0.71 6.38 16.60
CA ILE A 8 1.35 5.38 15.74
C ILE A 8 1.20 5.73 14.26
N ALA A 9 2.27 5.55 13.48
CA ALA A 9 2.24 5.55 12.03
C ALA A 9 2.60 4.17 11.47
N LEU A 10 1.68 3.60 10.68
CA LEU A 10 1.89 2.40 9.87
C LEU A 10 2.38 2.80 8.48
N TRP A 11 3.63 2.46 8.18
CA TRP A 11 4.29 2.71 6.90
C TRP A 11 4.22 1.44 6.06
N ILE A 12 3.29 1.38 5.10
CA ILE A 12 3.03 0.16 4.34
C ILE A 12 3.75 0.13 2.96
N ASN A 13 5.00 0.59 2.94
CA ASN A 13 5.84 0.73 1.75
C ASN A 13 7.01 -0.27 1.73
N THR A 14 7.60 -0.45 0.55
CA THR A 14 8.92 -1.11 0.44
C THR A 14 10.02 -0.17 0.95
N GLY A 15 11.14 -0.74 1.41
CA GLY A 15 12.31 0.07 1.80
C GLY A 15 12.87 0.93 0.66
N THR A 16 12.78 0.45 -0.59
CA THR A 16 13.20 1.20 -1.77
C THR A 16 12.35 2.45 -1.98
N GLU A 17 11.03 2.35 -1.81
CA GLU A 17 10.13 3.50 -1.95
C GLU A 17 10.42 4.59 -0.91
N HIS A 18 10.79 4.21 0.31
CA HIS A 18 11.20 5.19 1.34
C HIS A 18 12.43 5.99 0.91
N ILE A 19 13.44 5.31 0.37
CA ILE A 19 14.66 5.95 -0.13
C ILE A 19 14.33 6.86 -1.32
N GLU A 20 13.51 6.40 -2.26
CA GLU A 20 13.13 7.17 -3.44
C GLU A 20 12.32 8.42 -3.08
N GLN A 21 11.37 8.33 -2.15
CA GLN A 21 10.61 9.49 -1.68
C GLN A 21 11.51 10.53 -1.00
N ALA A 22 12.44 10.09 -0.16
CA ALA A 22 13.39 10.98 0.49
C ALA A 22 14.30 11.67 -0.53
N GLN A 23 14.80 10.93 -1.54
CA GLN A 23 15.59 11.48 -2.64
C GLN A 23 14.83 12.50 -3.49
N LYS A 24 13.57 12.20 -3.86
CA LYS A 24 12.71 13.14 -4.62
C LYS A 24 12.47 14.43 -3.85
N ARG A 25 12.20 14.33 -2.55
CA ARG A 25 12.05 15.50 -1.68
C ARG A 25 13.32 16.33 -1.67
N ASP A 26 14.47 15.71 -1.43
CA ASP A 26 15.74 16.42 -1.35
C ASP A 26 16.10 17.08 -2.70
N ALA A 27 15.79 16.43 -3.82
CA ALA A 27 15.90 17.04 -5.15
C ALA A 27 14.97 18.25 -5.31
N LYS A 28 13.72 18.18 -4.83
CA LYS A 28 12.76 19.30 -4.85
C LYS A 28 13.19 20.45 -3.94
N ILE A 29 13.78 20.15 -2.77
CA ILE A 29 14.37 21.15 -1.87
C ILE A 29 15.56 21.82 -2.56
N LYS A 30 16.50 21.03 -3.13
CA LYS A 30 17.66 21.55 -3.87
C LYS A 30 17.25 22.39 -5.08
N ALA A 31 16.20 22.01 -5.80
CA ALA A 31 15.67 22.77 -6.93
C ALA A 31 14.95 24.07 -6.52
N SER A 32 14.43 24.13 -5.28
CA SER A 32 13.75 25.31 -4.71
C SER A 32 14.70 26.25 -3.95
N ALA A 33 15.84 25.75 -3.47
CA ALA A 33 16.81 26.51 -2.68
C ALA A 33 17.79 27.31 -3.57
N ALA A 34 17.85 28.63 -3.37
CA ALA A 34 18.79 29.53 -4.07
C ALA A 34 20.25 29.45 -3.56
N VAL A 35 20.60 28.53 -2.65
CA VAL A 35 21.96 28.38 -2.09
C VAL A 35 22.29 26.89 -1.93
N PRO A 36 23.51 26.43 -2.28
CA PRO A 36 23.88 25.02 -2.19
C PRO A 36 24.10 24.62 -0.72
N GLN A 37 23.38 23.61 -0.24
CA GLN A 37 23.74 22.90 0.99
C GLN A 37 24.57 21.66 0.68
N SER A 38 25.54 21.37 1.57
CA SER A 38 26.59 20.36 1.41
C SER A 38 26.04 18.94 1.26
N ASN A 39 26.65 18.18 0.36
CA ASN A 39 26.39 16.77 0.13
C ASN A 39 27.09 15.92 1.21
N ASP A 40 26.33 15.05 1.88
CA ASP A 40 26.67 13.64 2.18
C ASP A 40 25.83 13.08 3.34
N ASP A 41 24.51 13.24 3.29
CA ASP A 41 23.59 12.41 4.05
C ASP A 41 22.65 11.70 3.06
N VAL A 42 22.52 10.38 3.18
CA VAL A 42 21.45 9.65 2.49
C VAL A 42 20.14 10.26 2.98
N ALA A 43 19.32 10.75 2.07
CA ALA A 43 18.04 11.34 2.39
C ALA A 43 17.23 10.41 3.31
N GLU A 44 17.12 10.75 4.60
CA GLU A 44 16.30 9.98 5.53
C GLU A 44 14.82 10.42 5.45
N PRO A 45 13.88 9.47 5.57
CA PRO A 45 12.46 9.79 5.68
C PRO A 45 12.20 10.75 6.85
N LEU A 46 11.43 11.82 6.62
CA LEU A 46 11.06 12.75 7.68
C LEU A 46 10.14 12.03 8.67
N LYS A 47 10.57 11.91 9.93
CA LYS A 47 9.77 11.37 11.02
C LYS A 47 9.21 12.51 11.86
N ILE A 48 7.93 12.43 12.17
CA ILE A 48 7.23 13.34 13.08
C ILE A 48 7.72 13.00 14.50
N PRO A 49 8.28 13.97 15.24
CA PRO A 49 8.72 13.74 16.61
C PRO A 49 7.58 13.22 17.49
N GLY A 50 7.85 12.19 18.28
CA GLY A 50 6.87 11.58 19.19
C GLY A 50 5.91 10.58 18.53
N VAL A 51 6.06 10.27 17.24
CA VAL A 51 5.29 9.20 16.57
C VAL A 51 6.10 7.90 16.56
N ALA A 52 5.47 6.79 16.94
CA ALA A 52 6.03 5.46 16.79
C ALA A 52 5.76 4.91 15.38
N TYR A 53 6.78 4.39 14.71
CA TYR A 53 6.70 3.94 13.32
C TYR A 53 6.77 2.41 13.22
N HIS A 54 5.81 1.82 12.50
CA HIS A 54 5.86 0.40 12.10
C HIS A 54 5.93 0.29 10.59
N GLU A 55 7.05 -0.22 10.08
CA GLU A 55 7.28 -0.41 8.65
C GLU A 55 6.88 -1.83 8.24
N ILE A 56 5.93 -1.92 7.32
CA ILE A 56 5.40 -3.18 6.79
C ILE A 56 5.50 -3.13 5.26
N ASN A 57 6.37 -3.96 4.69
CA ASN A 57 6.42 -4.12 3.24
C ASN A 57 5.20 -4.92 2.76
N PHE A 58 4.08 -4.23 2.48
CA PHE A 58 2.79 -4.85 2.20
C PHE A 58 2.80 -5.73 0.95
N ASN A 59 3.40 -5.26 -0.15
CA ASN A 59 3.60 -6.05 -1.36
C ASN A 59 4.98 -6.72 -1.34
N GLY A 60 5.21 -7.51 -0.30
CA GLY A 60 6.48 -8.16 -0.01
C GLY A 60 6.75 -9.40 -0.84
N SER A 61 7.39 -10.39 -0.19
CA SER A 61 7.88 -11.59 -0.87
C SER A 61 6.77 -12.44 -1.50
N SER A 62 5.60 -12.52 -0.86
CA SER A 62 4.46 -13.30 -1.38
C SER A 62 3.90 -12.70 -2.67
N PHE A 63 3.73 -11.38 -2.70
CA PHE A 63 3.33 -10.66 -3.91
C PHE A 63 4.35 -10.83 -5.04
N SER A 64 5.63 -10.69 -4.72
CA SER A 64 6.72 -10.90 -5.69
C SER A 64 6.71 -12.33 -6.26
N ARG A 65 6.48 -13.34 -5.42
CA ARG A 65 6.34 -14.74 -5.87
C ARG A 65 5.11 -14.95 -6.74
N MET A 66 3.98 -14.30 -6.42
CA MET A 66 2.78 -14.33 -7.26
C MET A 66 3.06 -13.73 -8.64
N LEU A 67 3.72 -12.57 -8.72
CA LEU A 67 4.09 -11.99 -10.02
C LEU A 67 5.03 -12.90 -10.80
N MET A 68 6.03 -13.49 -10.13
CA MET A 68 6.94 -14.44 -10.78
C MET A 68 6.24 -15.71 -11.26
N SER A 69 5.18 -16.18 -10.59
CA SER A 69 4.46 -17.39 -11.01
C SER A 69 3.61 -17.19 -12.27
N LYS A 70 3.31 -15.95 -12.64
CA LYS A 70 2.63 -15.60 -13.91
C LYS A 70 3.58 -15.62 -15.11
N LEU A 71 4.91 -15.61 -14.88
CA LEU A 71 5.90 -15.60 -15.96
C LEU A 71 6.06 -16.97 -16.61
N SER A 72 6.17 -16.98 -17.93
CA SER A 72 6.72 -18.13 -18.65
C SER A 72 8.19 -18.35 -18.27
N TRP A 73 8.67 -19.58 -18.47
CA TRP A 73 10.09 -19.93 -18.26
C TRP A 73 11.06 -18.99 -19.02
N ARG A 74 10.68 -18.55 -20.23
CA ARG A 74 11.51 -17.63 -21.04
C ARG A 74 11.58 -16.24 -20.42
N GLU A 75 10.44 -15.71 -19.98
CA GLU A 75 10.38 -14.42 -19.28
C GLU A 75 11.13 -14.47 -17.96
N PHE A 76 10.99 -15.56 -17.21
CA PHE A 76 11.71 -15.78 -15.96
C PHE A 76 13.23 -15.78 -16.17
N LEU A 77 13.73 -16.55 -17.15
CA LEU A 77 15.16 -16.55 -17.49
C LEU A 77 15.66 -15.15 -17.90
N LYS A 78 14.86 -14.42 -18.69
CA LYS A 78 15.19 -13.06 -19.11
C LYS A 78 15.23 -12.10 -17.93
N LEU A 79 14.28 -12.22 -17.00
CA LEU A 79 14.21 -11.42 -15.78
C LEU A 79 15.46 -11.65 -14.92
N VAL A 80 15.80 -12.91 -14.66
CA VAL A 80 16.99 -13.27 -13.88
C VAL A 80 18.26 -12.75 -14.56
N GLY A 81 18.38 -12.90 -15.89
CA GLY A 81 19.52 -12.39 -16.65
C GLY A 81 19.68 -10.87 -16.56
N LEU A 82 18.58 -10.11 -16.71
CA LEU A 82 18.61 -8.65 -16.59
C LEU A 82 18.94 -8.19 -15.17
N MET A 83 18.38 -8.86 -14.15
CA MET A 83 18.70 -8.57 -12.74
C MET A 83 20.18 -8.83 -12.42
N ALA A 84 20.73 -9.95 -12.90
CA ALA A 84 22.14 -10.30 -12.71
C ALA A 84 23.09 -9.30 -13.40
N ALA A 85 22.68 -8.75 -14.55
CA ALA A 85 23.42 -7.73 -15.28
C ALA A 85 23.16 -6.29 -14.77
N GLY A 86 22.37 -6.10 -13.71
CA GLY A 86 22.09 -4.79 -13.10
C GLY A 86 20.99 -3.96 -13.78
N TYR A 87 20.35 -4.47 -14.83
CA TYR A 87 19.27 -3.79 -15.56
C TYR A 87 17.91 -3.93 -14.86
N ARG A 88 17.81 -3.41 -13.63
CA ARG A 88 16.61 -3.57 -12.78
C ARG A 88 15.33 -3.04 -13.43
N LYS A 89 15.37 -1.87 -14.07
CA LYS A 89 14.19 -1.28 -14.73
C LYS A 89 13.69 -2.16 -15.87
N ASP A 90 14.60 -2.67 -16.69
CA ASP A 90 14.22 -3.55 -17.80
C ASP A 90 13.77 -4.94 -17.32
N ALA A 91 14.27 -5.41 -16.18
CA ALA A 91 13.74 -6.60 -15.52
C ALA A 91 12.30 -6.38 -15.04
N ILE A 92 11.99 -5.23 -14.43
CA ILE A 92 10.63 -4.90 -13.97
C ILE A 92 9.65 -4.82 -15.15
N LYS A 93 10.08 -4.29 -16.31
CA LYS A 93 9.25 -4.26 -17.53
C LYS A 93 8.79 -5.64 -18.01
N ILE A 94 9.43 -6.73 -17.60
CA ILE A 94 8.97 -8.09 -17.90
C ILE A 94 7.68 -8.42 -17.13
N LEU A 95 7.50 -7.86 -15.94
CA LEU A 95 6.31 -8.03 -15.12
C LEU A 95 5.16 -7.13 -15.60
N ALA A 96 5.47 -6.03 -16.30
CA ALA A 96 4.50 -4.99 -16.62
C ALA A 96 3.29 -5.48 -17.44
N PRO A 97 3.43 -6.31 -18.49
CA PRO A 97 2.26 -6.83 -19.22
C PRO A 97 1.30 -7.63 -18.34
N HIS A 98 1.84 -8.43 -17.41
CA HIS A 98 1.05 -9.23 -16.47
C HIS A 98 0.32 -8.32 -15.46
N MET A 99 0.99 -7.26 -15.00
CA MET A 99 0.37 -6.25 -14.14
C MET A 99 -0.70 -5.44 -14.88
N GLU A 100 -0.43 -5.08 -16.13
CA GLU A 100 -1.35 -4.34 -17.03
C GLU A 100 -2.64 -5.12 -17.26
N GLU A 101 -2.54 -6.42 -17.53
CA GLU A 101 -3.69 -7.32 -17.73
C GLU A 101 -4.57 -7.42 -16.47
N MET A 102 -3.95 -7.48 -15.29
CA MET A 102 -4.69 -7.49 -14.02
C MET A 102 -5.40 -6.15 -13.75
N GLY A 103 -4.81 -5.03 -14.18
CA GLY A 103 -5.27 -3.69 -13.86
C GLY A 103 -5.30 -3.42 -12.35
N LEU A 104 -5.84 -2.26 -11.94
CA LEU A 104 -5.89 -1.88 -10.52
C LEU A 104 -6.74 -2.83 -9.67
N VAL A 105 -7.86 -3.32 -10.22
CA VAL A 105 -8.73 -4.25 -9.50
C VAL A 105 -8.03 -5.59 -9.27
N GLY A 106 -7.44 -6.19 -10.32
CA GLY A 106 -6.77 -7.47 -10.19
C GLY A 106 -5.58 -7.40 -9.24
N LEU A 107 -4.80 -6.32 -9.30
CA LEU A 107 -3.72 -6.09 -8.33
C LEU A 107 -4.25 -5.98 -6.89
N ALA A 108 -5.39 -5.32 -6.68
CA ALA A 108 -6.00 -5.19 -5.36
C ALA A 108 -6.44 -6.56 -4.80
N THR A 109 -7.16 -7.35 -5.60
CA THR A 109 -7.65 -8.68 -5.19
C THR A 109 -6.52 -9.69 -5.00
N GLU A 110 -5.53 -9.71 -5.90
CA GLU A 110 -4.36 -10.59 -5.77
C GLU A 110 -3.51 -10.21 -4.56
N SER A 111 -3.39 -8.91 -4.24
CA SER A 111 -2.72 -8.47 -3.01
C SER A 111 -3.41 -9.01 -1.76
N LEU A 112 -4.75 -8.97 -1.70
CA LEU A 112 -5.49 -9.55 -0.58
C LEU A 112 -5.29 -11.07 -0.49
N ASP A 113 -5.20 -11.74 -1.63
CA ASP A 113 -5.05 -13.20 -1.71
C ASP A 113 -3.68 -13.69 -1.21
N VAL A 114 -2.61 -12.95 -1.48
CA VAL A 114 -1.23 -13.42 -1.23
C VAL A 114 -0.51 -12.68 -0.11
N CYS A 115 -0.93 -11.46 0.24
CA CYS A 115 -0.31 -10.63 1.29
C CYS A 115 -1.01 -10.75 2.65
N THR A 116 -1.62 -11.91 2.94
CA THR A 116 -2.38 -12.14 4.19
C THR A 116 -1.52 -11.96 5.45
N SER A 117 -0.23 -12.30 5.38
CA SER A 117 0.70 -12.12 6.50
C SER A 117 0.96 -10.64 6.81
N GLU A 118 0.97 -9.80 5.79
CA GLU A 118 1.15 -8.36 5.87
C GLU A 118 -0.12 -7.68 6.37
N VAL A 119 -1.29 -8.12 5.89
CA VAL A 119 -2.60 -7.74 6.46
C VAL A 119 -2.64 -8.08 7.94
N LYS A 120 -2.24 -9.29 8.34
CA LYS A 120 -2.17 -9.69 9.75
C LYS A 120 -1.29 -8.74 10.58
N LYS A 121 -0.09 -8.40 10.10
CA LYS A 121 0.82 -7.46 10.80
C LYS A 121 0.17 -6.10 11.02
N VAL A 122 -0.56 -5.59 10.02
CA VAL A 122 -1.31 -4.33 10.14
C VAL A 122 -2.38 -4.46 11.22
N PHE A 123 -3.22 -5.50 11.15
CA PHE A 123 -4.32 -5.72 12.09
C PHE A 123 -3.85 -6.05 13.52
N ASP A 124 -2.67 -6.65 13.69
CA ASP A 124 -2.03 -6.86 15.00
C ASP A 124 -1.71 -5.53 15.70
N VAL A 125 -1.36 -4.49 14.93
CA VAL A 125 -1.15 -3.13 15.46
C VAL A 125 -2.50 -2.46 15.75
N LEU A 126 -3.47 -2.57 14.85
CA LEU A 126 -4.78 -1.91 14.99
C LEU A 126 -5.61 -2.48 16.14
N ALA A 127 -5.44 -3.76 16.49
CA ALA A 127 -6.18 -4.42 17.55
C ALA A 127 -5.80 -3.99 18.98
N LYS A 128 -4.69 -3.26 19.13
CA LYS A 128 -4.21 -2.78 20.43
C LYS A 128 -4.77 -1.39 20.70
N GLY A 129 -5.65 -1.26 21.70
CA GLY A 129 -6.29 0.01 22.03
C GLY A 129 -5.27 1.12 22.36
N GLU A 130 -4.15 0.76 22.99
CA GLU A 130 -3.07 1.68 23.34
C GLU A 130 -2.34 2.28 22.13
N ASN A 131 -2.51 1.72 20.93
CA ASN A 131 -1.88 2.22 19.72
C ASN A 131 -2.64 3.38 19.07
N TRP A 132 -3.88 3.64 19.50
CA TRP A 132 -4.70 4.69 18.92
C TRP A 132 -4.38 6.06 19.53
N PRO A 133 -4.33 7.14 18.71
CA PRO A 133 -4.69 7.20 17.29
C PRO A 133 -3.60 6.67 16.32
N VAL A 134 -4.04 6.05 15.21
CA VAL A 134 -3.17 5.44 14.19
C VAL A 134 -3.30 6.17 12.84
N LEU A 135 -2.16 6.51 12.23
CA LEU A 135 -2.04 6.95 10.84
C LEU A 135 -1.59 5.76 9.96
N VAL A 136 -2.36 5.43 8.92
CA VAL A 136 -1.95 4.44 7.91
C VAL A 136 -1.61 5.15 6.61
N HIS A 137 -0.41 4.94 6.07
CA HIS A 137 -0.07 5.50 4.77
C HIS A 137 0.90 4.64 3.96
N CYS A 138 0.85 4.83 2.64
CA CYS A 138 1.80 4.29 1.68
C CYS A 138 2.50 5.43 0.95
N THR A 139 2.96 5.21 -0.29
CA THR A 139 3.60 6.24 -1.11
C THR A 139 2.65 7.37 -1.50
N GLN A 140 1.44 7.03 -1.98
CA GLN A 140 0.43 7.98 -2.47
C GLN A 140 -0.84 7.98 -1.62
N GLY A 141 -0.93 7.14 -0.59
CA GLY A 141 -2.15 6.98 0.21
C GLY A 141 -3.34 6.34 -0.52
N LYS A 142 -3.19 5.91 -1.77
CA LYS A 142 -4.27 5.38 -2.61
C LYS A 142 -4.47 3.87 -2.52
N ASP A 143 -3.52 3.09 -3.04
CA ASP A 143 -3.79 1.67 -3.34
C ASP A 143 -3.66 0.76 -2.10
N ARG A 144 -2.46 0.64 -1.52
CA ARG A 144 -2.24 -0.20 -0.32
C ARG A 144 -2.95 0.36 0.91
N THR A 145 -2.96 1.69 1.06
CA THR A 145 -3.68 2.37 2.14
C THR A 145 -5.18 2.17 1.96
N GLY A 146 -5.68 2.37 0.74
CA GLY A 146 -7.08 2.12 0.40
C GLY A 146 -7.49 0.68 0.72
N LEU A 147 -6.69 -0.33 0.40
CA LEU A 147 -6.98 -1.72 0.77
C LEU A 147 -7.16 -1.92 2.28
N ILE A 148 -6.25 -1.40 3.11
CA ILE A 148 -6.35 -1.52 4.57
C ILE A 148 -7.58 -0.77 5.09
N VAL A 149 -7.83 0.45 4.60
CA VAL A 149 -8.98 1.27 5.01
C VAL A 149 -10.29 0.60 4.58
N MET A 150 -10.37 0.05 3.37
CA MET A 150 -11.51 -0.72 2.88
C MET A 150 -11.80 -1.91 3.80
N LEU A 151 -10.79 -2.72 4.14
CA LEU A 151 -10.97 -3.86 5.05
C LEU A 151 -11.52 -3.42 6.41
N LEU A 152 -11.05 -2.30 6.96
CA LEU A 152 -11.57 -1.75 8.22
C LEU A 152 -13.02 -1.29 8.10
N LEU A 153 -13.35 -0.54 7.05
CA LEU A 153 -14.70 0.01 6.87
C LEU A 153 -15.72 -1.11 6.56
N PHE A 154 -15.34 -2.12 5.77
CA PHE A 154 -16.17 -3.31 5.59
C PHE A 154 -16.36 -4.07 6.91
N LEU A 155 -15.30 -4.21 7.74
CA LEU A 155 -15.40 -4.87 9.04
C LEU A 155 -16.35 -4.14 10.01
N LEU A 156 -16.49 -2.82 9.84
CA LEU A 156 -17.41 -1.96 10.59
C LEU A 156 -18.80 -1.85 9.95
N ASP A 157 -19.11 -2.68 8.96
CA ASP A 157 -20.39 -2.71 8.24
C ASP A 157 -20.77 -1.35 7.61
N VAL A 158 -19.78 -0.57 7.18
CA VAL A 158 -20.00 0.70 6.47
C VAL A 158 -20.47 0.42 5.03
N ASP A 159 -21.45 1.20 4.56
CA ASP A 159 -22.01 1.06 3.23
C ASP A 159 -20.94 1.16 2.12
N VAL A 160 -21.00 0.24 1.16
CA VAL A 160 -20.02 0.14 0.05
C VAL A 160 -19.94 1.44 -0.75
N ALA A 161 -21.04 2.16 -0.95
CA ALA A 161 -21.02 3.43 -1.68
C ALA A 161 -20.35 4.55 -0.88
N ALA A 162 -20.44 4.52 0.46
CA ALA A 162 -19.70 5.43 1.32
C ALA A 162 -18.18 5.16 1.27
N ILE A 163 -17.78 3.89 1.30
CA ILE A 163 -16.37 3.48 1.17
C ILE A 163 -15.84 3.86 -0.23
N GLN A 164 -16.64 3.65 -1.27
CA GLN A 164 -16.31 4.07 -2.64
C GLN A 164 -16.09 5.59 -2.72
N LYS A 165 -16.96 6.37 -2.09
CA LYS A 165 -16.83 7.82 -2.05
C LYS A 165 -15.53 8.25 -1.35
N ASP A 166 -15.23 7.66 -0.20
CA ASP A 166 -13.99 7.93 0.55
C ASP A 166 -12.74 7.62 -0.30
N TYR A 167 -12.68 6.42 -0.88
CA TYR A 167 -11.57 6.02 -1.76
C TYR A 167 -11.35 7.01 -2.93
N LEU A 168 -12.44 7.47 -3.56
CA LEU A 168 -12.36 8.40 -4.68
C LEU A 168 -11.87 9.80 -4.30
N LEU A 169 -11.92 10.20 -3.02
CA LEU A 169 -11.33 11.47 -2.56
C LEU A 169 -9.80 11.50 -2.75
N SER A 170 -9.15 10.33 -2.84
CA SER A 170 -7.72 10.25 -3.16
C SER A 170 -7.39 10.79 -4.56
N GLY A 171 -8.36 10.80 -5.49
CA GLY A 171 -8.13 11.18 -6.89
C GLY A 171 -7.73 12.66 -7.03
N PRO A 172 -8.61 13.61 -6.63
CA PRO A 172 -8.32 15.04 -6.69
C PRO A 172 -7.01 15.46 -6.03
N GLU A 173 -6.70 14.88 -4.87
CA GLU A 173 -5.48 15.18 -4.11
C GLU A 173 -4.19 14.78 -4.85
N LEU A 174 -4.30 13.86 -5.81
CA LEU A 174 -3.16 13.36 -6.59
C LEU A 174 -3.09 13.97 -8.00
N GLU A 175 -4.03 14.83 -8.41
CA GLU A 175 -4.07 15.40 -9.76
C GLU A 175 -2.85 16.28 -10.06
N ALA A 176 -2.36 17.05 -9.08
CA ALA A 176 -1.18 17.90 -9.25
C ALA A 176 0.08 17.11 -9.64
N GLU A 177 0.22 15.88 -9.12
CA GLU A 177 1.38 15.00 -9.36
C GLU A 177 1.14 14.00 -10.49
N LYS A 178 -0.07 13.97 -11.07
CA LYS A 178 -0.46 12.98 -12.09
C LYS A 178 0.44 12.96 -13.33
N PRO A 179 0.87 14.10 -13.91
CA PRO A 179 1.75 14.08 -15.09
C PRO A 179 3.11 13.41 -14.81
N GLU A 180 3.65 13.59 -13.61
CA GLU A 180 4.91 12.94 -13.20
C GLU A 180 4.69 11.44 -12.95
N ARG A 181 3.60 11.07 -12.27
CA ARG A 181 3.23 9.67 -12.05
C ARG A 181 3.04 8.90 -13.36
N ILE A 182 2.39 9.50 -14.35
CA ILE A 182 2.24 8.88 -15.69
C ILE A 182 3.62 8.58 -16.31
N LYS A 183 4.59 9.49 -16.19
CA LYS A 183 5.96 9.26 -16.70
C LYS A 183 6.65 8.12 -15.96
N GLU A 184 6.49 8.04 -14.64
CA GLU A 184 7.08 6.97 -13.82
C GLU A 184 6.49 5.61 -14.16
N ILE A 185 5.17 5.53 -14.27
CA ILE A 185 4.42 4.33 -14.64
C ILE A 185 4.79 3.88 -16.07
N ALA A 186 4.85 4.82 -17.02
CA ALA A 186 5.30 4.52 -18.38
C ALA A 186 6.75 4.03 -18.43
N SER A 187 7.62 4.52 -17.54
CA SER A 187 9.04 4.11 -17.50
C SER A 187 9.23 2.63 -17.15
N ILE A 188 8.25 2.03 -16.46
CA ILE A 188 8.22 0.61 -16.13
C ILE A 188 7.30 -0.20 -17.05
N GLY A 189 6.74 0.41 -18.10
CA GLY A 189 5.96 -0.28 -19.13
C GLY A 189 4.47 -0.44 -18.81
N LEU A 190 3.95 0.35 -17.87
CA LEU A 190 2.52 0.37 -17.51
C LEU A 190 1.81 1.58 -18.15
N SER A 191 0.50 1.48 -18.34
CA SER A 191 -0.32 2.58 -18.88
C SER A 191 -0.82 3.56 -17.80
N GLU A 192 -1.35 4.70 -18.23
CA GLU A 192 -1.85 5.76 -17.33
C GLU A 192 -3.00 5.33 -16.42
N GLN A 193 -3.63 4.16 -16.66
CA GLN A 193 -4.68 3.64 -15.79
C GLN A 193 -4.22 3.50 -14.33
N PHE A 194 -2.93 3.21 -14.10
CA PHE A 194 -2.35 3.08 -12.76
C PHE A 194 -2.13 4.44 -12.06
N ALA A 195 -2.20 5.55 -12.80
CA ALA A 195 -2.04 6.90 -12.25
C ALA A 195 -3.35 7.46 -11.66
N SER A 196 -4.48 6.76 -11.86
CA SER A 196 -5.82 7.24 -11.49
C SER A 196 -6.43 6.43 -10.33
N CYS A 197 -7.50 6.97 -9.73
CA CYS A 197 -8.37 6.23 -8.82
C CYS A 197 -9.47 5.55 -9.65
N ALA A 198 -9.38 4.23 -9.84
CA ALA A 198 -10.39 3.50 -10.59
C ALA A 198 -11.68 3.34 -9.75
N PRO A 199 -12.86 3.71 -10.28
CA PRO A 199 -14.11 3.69 -9.53
C PRO A 199 -14.59 2.27 -9.22
N ASP A 200 -14.10 1.25 -9.92
CA ASP A 200 -14.56 -0.13 -9.72
C ASP A 200 -13.79 -0.88 -8.62
N VAL A 201 -12.76 -0.26 -8.02
CA VAL A 201 -11.91 -0.96 -7.03
C VAL A 201 -12.68 -1.40 -5.80
N VAL A 202 -13.42 -0.49 -5.14
CA VAL A 202 -14.16 -0.85 -3.91
C VAL A 202 -15.24 -1.90 -4.17
N PRO A 203 -16.17 -1.74 -5.13
CA PRO A 203 -17.22 -2.75 -5.33
C PRO A 203 -16.66 -4.10 -5.77
N LYS A 204 -15.57 -4.14 -6.55
CA LYS A 204 -14.97 -5.41 -6.95
C LYS A 204 -14.13 -6.07 -5.86
N VAL A 205 -13.45 -5.29 -5.02
CA VAL A 205 -12.79 -5.83 -3.82
C VAL A 205 -13.83 -6.39 -2.85
N HIS A 206 -14.94 -5.67 -2.63
CA HIS A 206 -16.04 -6.16 -1.81
C HIS A 206 -16.61 -7.47 -2.36
N ALA A 207 -16.95 -7.52 -3.65
CA ALA A 207 -17.44 -8.75 -4.29
C ALA A 207 -16.44 -9.91 -4.16
N HIS A 208 -15.15 -9.66 -4.35
CA HIS A 208 -14.10 -10.67 -4.18
C HIS A 208 -14.05 -11.24 -2.75
N LEU A 209 -14.17 -10.39 -1.73
CA LEU A 209 -14.23 -10.81 -0.33
C LEU A 209 -15.47 -11.67 -0.06
N GLU A 210 -16.64 -11.24 -0.54
CA GLU A 210 -17.90 -11.97 -0.38
C GLU A 210 -17.86 -13.33 -1.09
N GLU A 211 -17.48 -13.36 -2.37
CA GLU A 211 -17.55 -14.57 -3.21
C GLU A 211 -16.49 -15.61 -2.83
N LYS A 212 -15.26 -15.17 -2.54
CA LYS A 212 -14.13 -16.09 -2.30
C LYS A 212 -13.99 -16.50 -0.85
N TYR A 213 -14.26 -15.58 0.09
CA TYR A 213 -14.01 -15.80 1.50
C TYR A 213 -15.28 -15.92 2.33
N GLY A 214 -16.44 -15.55 1.79
CA GLY A 214 -17.69 -15.44 2.57
C GLY A 214 -17.74 -14.16 3.41
N GLY A 215 -17.06 -13.11 2.96
CA GLY A 215 -17.05 -11.78 3.55
C GLY A 215 -15.76 -11.39 4.25
N VAL A 216 -15.66 -10.11 4.64
CA VAL A 216 -14.43 -9.51 5.19
C VAL A 216 -13.98 -10.16 6.51
N GLU A 217 -14.92 -10.53 7.39
CA GLU A 217 -14.59 -11.16 8.67
C GLU A 217 -13.96 -12.54 8.43
N ALA A 218 -14.54 -13.36 7.55
CA ALA A 218 -13.98 -14.65 7.19
C ALA A 218 -12.62 -14.52 6.50
N TYR A 219 -12.44 -13.52 5.64
CA TYR A 219 -11.14 -13.18 5.06
C TYR A 219 -10.09 -12.88 6.16
N LEU A 220 -10.39 -11.98 7.10
CA LEU A 220 -9.44 -11.59 8.15
C LEU A 220 -9.12 -12.75 9.10
N LEU A 221 -10.11 -13.60 9.42
CA LEU A 221 -9.87 -14.83 10.17
C LEU A 221 -8.93 -15.78 9.41
N SER A 222 -9.12 -15.93 8.08
CA SER A 222 -8.24 -16.75 7.24
C SER A 222 -6.82 -16.20 7.14
N ALA A 223 -6.65 -14.87 7.26
CA ALA A 223 -5.35 -14.21 7.34
C ALA A 223 -4.69 -14.34 8.72
N GLY A 224 -5.36 -14.96 9.71
CA GLY A 224 -4.82 -15.24 11.04
C GLY A 224 -5.08 -14.15 12.08
N ILE A 225 -6.00 -13.21 11.80
CA ILE A 225 -6.51 -12.26 12.81
C ILE A 225 -7.54 -12.99 13.68
N THR A 226 -7.47 -12.89 15.00
CA THR A 226 -8.42 -13.59 15.89
C THR A 226 -9.73 -12.84 16.06
N LYS A 227 -10.79 -13.53 16.48
CA LYS A 227 -12.09 -12.90 16.79
C LYS A 227 -11.96 -11.83 17.86
N GLU A 228 -11.09 -12.03 18.84
CA GLU A 228 -10.81 -11.08 19.91
C GLU A 228 -10.16 -9.81 19.35
N GLN A 229 -9.23 -9.95 18.39
CA GLN A 229 -8.62 -8.81 17.71
C GLN A 229 -9.66 -8.03 16.90
N LEU A 230 -10.52 -8.72 16.13
CA LEU A 230 -11.59 -8.08 15.37
C LEU A 230 -12.57 -7.32 16.29
N ALA A 231 -12.98 -7.93 17.40
CA ALA A 231 -13.86 -7.29 18.38
C ALA A 231 -13.20 -6.07 19.03
N SER A 232 -11.90 -6.13 19.33
CA SER A 232 -11.13 -5.00 19.86
C SER A 232 -11.11 -3.81 18.89
N ILE A 233 -10.86 -4.09 17.60
CA ILE A 233 -10.87 -3.06 16.55
C ILE A 233 -12.25 -2.42 16.43
N LYS A 234 -13.32 -3.23 16.34
CA LYS A 234 -14.71 -2.73 16.25
C LYS A 234 -15.04 -1.83 17.44
N ARG A 235 -14.76 -2.27 18.68
CA ARG A 235 -15.01 -1.48 19.89
C ARG A 235 -14.27 -0.15 19.89
N THR A 236 -12.98 -0.18 19.51
CA THR A 236 -12.14 1.02 19.48
C THR A 236 -12.66 2.05 18.49
N LEU A 237 -13.06 1.61 17.29
CA LEU A 237 -13.50 2.51 16.21
C LEU A 237 -14.95 2.97 16.32
N HIS A 238 -15.83 2.21 16.99
CA HIS A 238 -17.18 2.68 17.32
C HIS A 238 -17.20 3.69 18.48
N GLY A 239 -16.10 3.81 19.23
CA GLY A 239 -16.01 4.71 20.38
C GLY A 239 -16.56 4.10 21.68
N ASP A 240 -16.71 2.78 21.74
CA ASP A 240 -17.23 2.03 22.90
C ASP A 240 -16.13 1.72 23.94
N MET A 241 -15.13 2.59 24.09
CA MET A 241 -13.98 2.41 25.01
C MET A 241 -14.23 2.96 26.40
#